data_AF-A0A7J8XFC1-F1
#
_entry.id   AF-A0A7J8XFC1-F1
#
_cell.length_a   1.000
_cell.length_b   1.000
_cell.length_c   1.000
_cell.angle_alpha   90.00
_cell.angle_beta   90.00
_cell.angle_gamma   90.00
#
_symmetry.space_group_name_H-M   'P 1'
#
loop_
_entity.id
_entity.type
_entity.pdbx_description
1 polymer ?
#
loop_
_entity_poly.entity_id
_entity_poly.type
_entity_poly.pdbx_seq_one_letter_code
_entity_poly.pdbx_strand_id
1 'polypeptide(L)'
;MTIPKGTLFPMCGMNLAFDRELIGPAMYFGLMGDGQPIGRYDDMWAGWCTKVICDHLGWGVKTGLPYIWHSKASNPFVNLRKEYKGIYWQEELIPFFQSVTLPKDCTSVQKCYTEIAKQVKAKLGKVDDYFNKLADAMVTWIEAWDELNPSGASKSSDLPNGA
;
A
#
# COMPACT_ATOMS: atom_id res chain seq x y z
N MET A 1 17.04 -8.72 2.36
CA MET A 1 16.68 -9.72 1.31
C MET A 1 15.81 -9.04 0.26
N THR A 2 15.98 -9.34 -1.03
CA THR A 2 15.12 -8.79 -2.09
C THR A 2 13.86 -9.64 -2.22
N ILE A 3 12.70 -8.99 -2.32
CA ILE A 3 11.44 -9.68 -2.60
C ILE A 3 11.36 -9.95 -4.11
N PRO A 4 11.16 -11.20 -4.57
CA PRO A 4 11.10 -11.50 -5.99
C PRO A 4 9.98 -10.73 -6.72
N LYS A 5 10.18 -10.48 -8.02
CA LYS A 5 9.16 -9.87 -8.88
C LYS A 5 7.92 -10.78 -8.94
N GLY A 6 6.72 -10.20 -8.85
CA GLY A 6 5.45 -10.92 -8.84
C GLY A 6 5.10 -11.57 -7.49
N THR A 7 5.95 -11.46 -6.48
CA THR A 7 5.68 -11.98 -5.13
C THR A 7 5.20 -10.87 -4.20
N LEU A 8 4.03 -11.05 -3.60
CA LEU A 8 3.51 -10.18 -2.54
C LEU A 8 4.22 -10.45 -1.22
N PHE A 9 4.10 -9.51 -0.29
CA PHE A 9 4.71 -9.63 1.04
C PHE A 9 3.84 -8.98 2.11
N PRO A 10 3.90 -9.46 3.36
CA PRO A 10 3.19 -8.83 4.47
C PRO A 10 4.00 -7.63 4.96
N MET A 11 3.84 -6.47 4.31
CA MET A 11 4.51 -5.24 4.75
C MET A 11 4.10 -4.91 6.18
N CYS A 12 5.07 -4.52 7.00
CA CYS A 12 4.84 -4.08 8.38
C CYS A 12 5.06 -2.57 8.49
N GLY A 13 4.03 -1.83 8.87
CA GLY A 13 4.10 -0.37 9.01
C GLY A 13 5.02 0.12 10.14
N MET A 14 5.34 -0.73 11.12
CA MET A 14 6.18 -0.35 12.29
C MET A 14 7.68 -0.28 11.97
N ASN A 15 8.13 -0.91 10.88
CA ASN A 15 9.53 -0.93 10.48
C ASN A 15 9.64 -0.75 8.96
N LEU A 16 9.17 0.40 8.50
CA LEU A 16 9.07 0.76 7.09
C LEU A 16 9.99 1.96 6.80
N ALA A 17 10.78 1.83 5.73
CA ALA A 17 11.54 2.91 5.13
C ALA A 17 11.28 2.91 3.63
N PHE A 18 11.11 4.08 3.04
CA PHE A 18 10.90 4.25 1.61
C PHE A 18 11.45 5.60 1.14
N ASP A 19 11.77 5.68 -0.14
CA ASP A 19 12.13 6.94 -0.78
C ASP A 19 10.84 7.70 -1.13
N ARG A 20 10.63 8.84 -0.47
CA ARG A 20 9.42 9.66 -0.62
C ARG A 20 9.25 10.15 -2.05
N GLU A 21 10.33 10.57 -2.71
CA GLU A 21 10.27 11.08 -4.09
C GLU A 21 9.98 9.94 -5.08
N LEU A 22 10.51 8.75 -4.79
CA LEU A 22 10.36 7.58 -5.67
C LEU A 22 8.98 6.95 -5.59
N ILE A 23 8.46 6.66 -4.39
CA ILE A 23 7.28 5.80 -4.19
C ILE A 23 6.23 6.40 -3.24
N GLY A 24 6.47 7.60 -2.70
CA GLY A 24 5.59 8.27 -1.75
C GLY A 24 4.11 8.33 -2.13
N PRO A 25 3.71 8.60 -3.40
CA PRO A 25 2.30 8.62 -3.77
C PRO A 25 1.58 7.28 -3.56
N ALA A 26 2.29 6.15 -3.56
CA ALA A 26 1.71 4.83 -3.30
C ALA A 26 1.65 4.45 -1.81
N MET A 27 2.23 5.26 -0.92
CA MET A 27 2.27 4.99 0.52
C MET A 27 0.99 5.44 1.22
N TYR A 28 -0.13 4.84 0.83
CA TYR A 28 -1.44 5.05 1.43
C TYR A 28 -1.98 3.77 2.05
N PHE A 29 -2.22 3.81 3.36
CA PHE A 29 -2.67 2.67 4.19
C PHE A 29 -4.18 2.46 4.12
N GLY A 30 -4.86 3.14 3.20
CA GLY A 30 -6.31 3.08 3.06
C GLY A 30 -7.04 3.92 4.12
N LEU A 31 -8.33 3.66 4.26
CA LEU A 31 -9.16 4.33 5.24
C LEU A 31 -8.85 3.74 6.61
N MET A 32 -8.06 4.47 7.39
CA MET A 32 -7.70 4.11 8.77
C MET A 32 -8.59 4.84 9.79
N GLY A 33 -8.68 4.29 10.99
CA GLY A 33 -9.40 4.90 12.12
C GLY A 33 -10.51 4.01 12.68
N ASP A 34 -11.18 4.52 13.71
CA ASP A 34 -12.26 3.78 14.36
C ASP A 34 -13.41 3.51 13.38
N GLY A 35 -13.97 2.30 13.46
CA GLY A 35 -15.01 1.83 12.55
C GLY A 35 -14.54 1.44 11.13
N GLN A 36 -13.25 1.57 10.79
CA GLN A 36 -12.75 1.12 9.49
C GLN A 36 -12.47 -0.39 9.47
N PRO A 37 -13.04 -1.13 8.51
CA PRO A 37 -13.04 -2.60 8.53
C PRO A 37 -11.70 -3.24 8.12
N ILE A 38 -10.81 -2.49 7.47
CA ILE A 38 -9.50 -3.00 7.03
C ILE A 38 -8.58 -3.33 8.22
N GLY A 39 -8.76 -2.65 9.35
CA GLY A 39 -8.10 -2.97 10.60
C GLY A 39 -6.58 -3.11 10.46
N ARG A 40 -6.07 -4.31 10.73
CA ARG A 40 -4.62 -4.63 10.72
C ARG A 40 -4.10 -5.15 9.37
N TYR A 41 -4.85 -4.94 8.30
CA TYR A 41 -4.45 -5.27 6.92
C TYR A 41 -4.10 -4.03 6.11
N ASP A 42 -4.13 -2.86 6.74
CA ASP A 42 -3.85 -1.54 6.18
C ASP A 42 -2.41 -1.42 5.66
N ASP A 43 -1.43 -1.88 6.45
CA ASP A 43 -0.03 -1.91 6.04
C ASP A 43 0.22 -2.93 4.93
N MET A 44 -0.34 -4.14 5.03
CA MET A 44 -0.25 -5.13 3.96
C MET A 44 -0.84 -4.61 2.65
N TRP A 45 -2.00 -3.94 2.69
CA TRP A 45 -2.64 -3.31 1.54
C TRP A 45 -1.71 -2.30 0.85
N ALA A 46 -1.16 -1.33 1.61
CA ALA A 46 -0.21 -0.36 1.09
C ALA A 46 1.02 -1.05 0.45
N GLY A 47 1.46 -2.14 1.07
CA GLY A 47 2.60 -2.93 0.63
C GLY A 47 2.35 -3.63 -0.69
N TRP A 48 1.15 -4.20 -0.87
CA TRP A 48 0.75 -4.87 -2.11
C TRP A 48 0.58 -3.89 -3.26
N CYS A 49 -0.09 -2.75 -3.03
CA CYS A 49 -0.18 -1.67 -4.01
C CYS A 49 1.22 -1.21 -4.45
N THR A 50 2.08 -0.90 -3.47
CA THR A 50 3.47 -0.51 -3.73
C THR A 50 4.23 -1.58 -4.51
N LYS A 51 4.06 -2.86 -4.13
CA LYS A 51 4.79 -3.95 -4.77
C LYS A 51 4.46 -4.08 -6.25
N VAL A 52 3.17 -4.01 -6.59
CA VAL A 52 2.69 -4.06 -7.97
C VAL A 52 3.29 -2.91 -8.79
N ILE A 53 3.30 -1.70 -8.23
CA ILE A 53 3.87 -0.52 -8.90
C ILE A 53 5.37 -0.66 -9.08
N CYS A 54 6.11 -1.02 -8.02
CA CYS A 54 7.55 -1.24 -8.10
C CYS A 54 7.89 -2.30 -9.16
N ASP A 55 7.18 -3.42 -9.20
CA ASP A 55 7.43 -4.48 -10.18
C ASP A 55 7.18 -4.03 -11.62
N HIS A 56 6.16 -3.19 -11.82
CA HIS A 56 5.83 -2.59 -13.12
C HIS A 56 6.89 -1.59 -13.59
N LEU A 57 7.36 -0.73 -12.68
CA LEU A 57 8.38 0.29 -12.96
C LEU A 57 9.82 -0.25 -12.91
N GLY A 58 10.01 -1.52 -12.57
CA GLY A 58 11.33 -2.17 -12.52
C GLY A 58 12.13 -1.85 -11.25
N TRP A 59 11.46 -1.46 -10.17
CA TRP A 59 12.08 -1.14 -8.87
C TRP A 59 12.03 -2.32 -7.91
N GLY A 60 12.96 -2.33 -6.96
CA GLY A 60 13.09 -3.41 -5.98
C GLY A 60 12.49 -3.06 -4.63
N VAL A 61 11.85 -4.04 -3.99
CA VAL A 61 11.47 -3.98 -2.58
C VAL A 61 12.38 -4.89 -1.76
N LYS A 62 12.84 -4.40 -0.60
CA LYS A 62 13.68 -5.14 0.33
C LYS A 62 12.89 -5.47 1.59
N THR A 63 13.08 -6.67 2.10
CA THR A 63 12.61 -7.09 3.42
C THR A 63 13.77 -7.54 4.30
N GLY A 64 13.64 -7.34 5.60
CA GLY A 64 14.64 -7.70 6.61
C GLY A 64 14.16 -8.84 7.50
N LEU A 65 15.06 -9.34 8.35
CA LEU A 65 14.67 -10.22 9.45
C LEU A 65 13.91 -9.40 10.51
N PRO A 66 12.97 -10.00 11.25
CA PRO A 66 12.37 -9.35 12.39
C PRO A 66 13.45 -9.06 13.45
N TYR A 67 13.68 -7.79 13.77
CA TYR A 67 14.68 -7.37 14.75
C TYR A 67 14.11 -7.10 16.15
N ILE A 68 12.78 -6.94 16.25
CA ILE A 68 12.12 -6.55 17.48
C ILE A 68 11.18 -7.67 17.92
N TRP A 69 11.37 -8.13 19.16
CA TRP A 69 10.40 -9.00 19.82
C TRP A 69 9.29 -8.14 20.44
N HIS A 70 8.10 -8.16 19.84
CA HIS A 70 6.96 -7.39 20.33
C HIS A 70 5.96 -8.29 21.07
N SER A 71 6.06 -8.34 22.39
CA SER A 71 5.07 -8.99 23.26
C SER A 71 3.84 -8.08 23.40
N LYS A 72 2.85 -8.22 22.51
CA LYS A 72 1.57 -7.50 22.66
C LYS A 72 0.78 -8.04 23.84
N ALA A 73 0.53 -7.20 24.85
CA ALA A 73 -0.52 -7.45 25.85
C ALA A 73 -1.89 -7.17 25.21
N SER A 74 -2.46 -8.15 24.52
CA SER A 74 -3.78 -8.01 23.90
C SER A 74 -4.56 -9.32 23.95
N ASN A 75 -5.88 -9.22 24.02
CA ASN A 75 -6.75 -10.38 24.02
C ASN A 75 -6.83 -10.99 22.60
N PRO A 76 -6.43 -12.27 22.40
CA PRO A 76 -6.42 -12.90 21.08
C PRO A 76 -7.79 -12.90 20.40
N PHE A 77 -8.88 -13.11 21.14
CA PHE A 77 -10.24 -13.17 20.58
C PHE A 77 -10.75 -11.79 20.16
N VAL A 78 -10.37 -10.73 20.87
CA VAL A 78 -10.68 -9.35 20.45
C VAL A 78 -9.94 -9.01 19.16
N ASN A 79 -8.67 -9.44 19.04
CA ASN A 79 -7.91 -9.24 17.81
C ASN A 79 -8.51 -10.02 16.63
N LEU A 80 -8.87 -11.30 16.84
CA LEU A 80 -9.49 -12.12 15.80
C LEU A 80 -10.77 -11.48 15.26
N ARG A 81 -11.62 -10.92 16.13
CA ARG A 81 -12.84 -10.19 15.69
C ARG A 81 -12.52 -8.96 14.85
N LYS A 82 -11.45 -8.23 15.20
CA LYS A 82 -10.98 -7.05 14.44
C LYS A 82 -10.34 -7.45 13.10
N GLU A 83 -9.69 -8.60 13.04
CA GLU A 83 -8.98 -9.12 11.87
C GLU A 83 -9.87 -9.95 10.94
N TYR A 84 -11.04 -10.41 11.41
CA TYR A 84 -11.92 -11.34 10.71
C TYR A 84 -12.22 -10.94 9.26
N LYS A 85 -12.58 -9.67 9.02
CA LYS A 85 -12.85 -9.19 7.66
C LYS A 85 -11.60 -9.25 6.78
N GLY A 86 -10.44 -8.86 7.30
CA GLY A 86 -9.18 -8.95 6.58
C GLY A 86 -8.81 -10.39 6.21
N ILE A 87 -8.95 -11.33 7.15
CA ILE A 87 -8.74 -12.77 6.91
C ILE A 87 -9.68 -13.28 5.82
N TYR A 88 -10.95 -12.89 5.86
CA TYR A 88 -11.92 -13.30 4.83
C TYR A 88 -11.61 -12.68 3.47
N TRP A 89 -11.33 -11.38 3.42
CA TRP A 89 -11.06 -10.67 2.17
C TRP A 89 -9.77 -11.11 1.51
N GLN A 90 -8.76 -11.57 2.26
CA GLN A 90 -7.47 -11.94 1.69
C GLN A 90 -7.58 -13.01 0.59
N GLU A 91 -8.60 -13.87 0.65
CA GLU A 91 -8.89 -14.90 -0.34
C GLU A 91 -9.19 -14.28 -1.72
N GLU A 92 -9.74 -13.07 -1.76
CA GLU A 92 -9.98 -12.30 -2.98
C GLU A 92 -8.83 -11.30 -3.25
N LEU A 93 -8.26 -10.68 -2.21
CA LEU A 93 -7.22 -9.67 -2.35
C LEU A 93 -5.92 -10.23 -2.90
N ILE A 94 -5.46 -11.39 -2.42
CA ILE A 94 -4.18 -11.96 -2.84
C ILE A 94 -4.22 -12.33 -4.33
N PRO A 95 -5.21 -13.10 -4.83
CA PRO A 95 -5.33 -13.39 -6.26
C PRO A 95 -5.54 -12.12 -7.09
N PHE A 96 -6.31 -11.14 -6.57
CA PHE A 96 -6.45 -9.85 -7.22
C PHE A 96 -5.09 -9.21 -7.46
N PHE A 97 -4.29 -8.96 -6.42
CA PHE A 97 -2.99 -8.28 -6.55
C PHE A 97 -1.98 -9.08 -7.37
N GLN A 98 -2.00 -10.42 -7.30
CA GLN A 98 -1.17 -11.27 -8.17
C GLN A 98 -1.56 -11.18 -9.65
N SER A 99 -2.82 -10.86 -9.96
CA SER A 99 -3.35 -10.72 -11.32
C SER A 99 -3.36 -9.29 -11.86
N VAL A 100 -3.05 -8.28 -11.04
CA VAL A 100 -3.02 -6.88 -11.50
C VAL A 100 -1.93 -6.73 -12.55
N THR A 101 -2.34 -6.28 -13.73
CA THR A 101 -1.45 -5.87 -14.81
C THR A 101 -1.67 -4.39 -15.08
N LEU A 102 -0.58 -3.62 -15.09
CA LEU A 102 -0.64 -2.19 -15.38
C LEU A 102 -0.29 -1.92 -16.85
N PRO A 103 -1.01 -1.01 -17.54
CA PRO A 103 -0.67 -0.58 -18.89
C PRO A 103 0.74 0.01 -19.00
N LYS A 104 1.39 -0.17 -20.16
CA LYS A 104 2.78 0.30 -20.39
C LYS A 104 2.93 1.83 -20.32
N ASP A 105 1.85 2.57 -20.55
CA ASP A 105 1.78 4.04 -20.46
C ASP A 105 1.59 4.56 -19.02
N CYS A 106 1.37 3.66 -18.05
CA CYS A 106 1.48 3.97 -16.63
C CYS A 106 2.96 4.07 -16.25
N THR A 107 3.56 5.23 -16.51
CA THR A 107 5.00 5.49 -16.31
C THR A 107 5.32 6.29 -15.03
N SER A 108 4.31 6.65 -14.23
CA SER A 108 4.48 7.31 -12.94
C SER A 108 3.70 6.58 -11.84
N VAL A 109 4.11 6.76 -10.59
CA VAL A 109 3.44 6.14 -9.43
C VAL A 109 1.98 6.58 -9.36
N GLN A 110 1.69 7.87 -9.56
CA GLN A 110 0.32 8.40 -9.59
C GLN A 110 -0.54 7.68 -10.62
N LYS A 111 -0.06 7.55 -11.88
CA LYS A 111 -0.81 6.85 -12.94
C LYS A 111 -1.03 5.38 -12.58
N CYS A 112 0.00 4.71 -12.07
CA CYS A 112 -0.11 3.32 -11.66
C CYS A 112 -1.14 3.16 -10.53
N TYR A 113 -1.07 4.01 -9.50
CA TYR A 113 -1.94 3.92 -8.32
C TYR A 113 -3.40 4.22 -8.68
N THR A 114 -3.65 5.21 -9.53
CA THR A 114 -5.01 5.50 -10.06
C THR A 114 -5.55 4.35 -10.91
N GLU A 115 -4.71 3.70 -11.71
CA GLU A 115 -5.13 2.50 -12.46
C GLU A 115 -5.44 1.31 -11.53
N ILE A 116 -4.66 1.12 -10.45
CA ILE A 116 -4.99 0.14 -9.41
C ILE A 116 -6.34 0.49 -8.78
N ALA A 117 -6.59 1.75 -8.41
CA ALA A 117 -7.86 2.19 -7.82
C ALA A 117 -9.07 1.85 -8.71
N LYS A 118 -8.95 2.07 -10.03
CA LYS A 118 -9.98 1.66 -11.01
C LYS A 118 -10.23 0.16 -10.98
N GLN A 119 -9.17 -0.66 -10.96
CA GLN A 119 -9.30 -2.12 -10.89
C GLN A 119 -9.88 -2.59 -9.55
N VAL A 120 -9.51 -1.96 -8.43
CA VAL A 120 -10.08 -2.20 -7.09
C VAL A 120 -11.58 -1.96 -7.14
N LYS A 121 -12.03 -0.80 -7.65
CA LYS A 121 -13.46 -0.49 -7.77
C LYS A 121 -14.21 -1.53 -8.60
N ALA A 122 -13.66 -1.92 -9.74
CA ALA A 122 -14.31 -2.83 -10.67
C ALA A 122 -14.37 -4.29 -10.17
N LYS A 123 -13.32 -4.77 -9.50
CA LYS A 123 -13.18 -6.17 -9.08
C LYS A 123 -13.55 -6.38 -7.62
N LEU A 124 -12.96 -5.60 -6.72
CA LEU A 124 -13.12 -5.76 -5.26
C LEU A 124 -14.34 -5.03 -4.71
N GLY A 125 -14.88 -4.03 -5.43
CA GLY A 125 -16.13 -3.37 -5.05
C GLY A 125 -17.34 -4.31 -4.94
N LYS A 126 -17.26 -5.51 -5.53
CA LYS A 126 -18.26 -6.58 -5.42
C LYS A 126 -18.08 -7.46 -4.18
N VAL A 127 -16.89 -7.43 -3.56
CA VAL A 127 -16.54 -8.22 -2.37
C VAL A 127 -17.10 -7.56 -1.11
N ASP A 128 -16.92 -6.24 -0.98
CA ASP A 128 -17.49 -5.43 0.09
C ASP A 128 -17.53 -3.96 -0.35
N ASP A 129 -18.57 -3.23 0.07
CA ASP A 129 -18.76 -1.82 -0.29
C ASP A 129 -17.60 -0.92 0.19
N TYR A 130 -16.89 -1.36 1.23
CA TYR A 130 -15.64 -0.75 1.66
C TYR A 130 -14.68 -0.46 0.49
N PHE A 131 -14.55 -1.39 -0.46
CA PHE A 131 -13.62 -1.23 -1.59
C PHE A 131 -14.09 -0.20 -2.62
N ASN A 132 -15.40 0.06 -2.73
CA ASN A 132 -15.91 1.16 -3.55
C ASN A 132 -15.44 2.49 -2.98
N LYS A 133 -15.65 2.67 -1.66
CA LYS A 133 -15.22 3.88 -0.94
C LYS A 133 -13.70 4.02 -0.91
N LEU A 134 -12.98 2.92 -0.72
CA LEU A 134 -11.52 2.91 -0.72
C LEU A 134 -10.96 3.31 -2.08
N ALA A 135 -11.53 2.80 -3.19
CA ALA A 135 -11.07 3.18 -4.53
C ALA A 135 -11.22 4.68 -4.79
N ASP A 136 -12.32 5.29 -4.35
CA ASP A 136 -12.50 6.75 -4.46
C ASP A 136 -11.48 7.48 -3.58
N ALA A 137 -11.25 7.02 -2.35
CA ALA A 137 -10.25 7.58 -1.45
C ALA A 137 -8.81 7.43 -1.98
N MET A 138 -8.50 6.36 -2.73
CA MET A 138 -7.20 6.18 -3.39
C MET A 138 -6.95 7.24 -4.45
N VAL A 139 -7.98 7.64 -5.22
CA VAL A 139 -7.87 8.73 -6.20
C VAL A 139 -7.70 10.06 -5.48
N THR A 140 -8.53 10.34 -4.48
CA THR A 140 -8.41 11.56 -3.65
C THR A 140 -7.05 11.67 -2.96
N TRP A 141 -6.46 10.55 -2.54
CA TRP A 141 -5.12 10.54 -1.98
C TRP A 141 -4.07 11.04 -2.98
N ILE A 142 -4.14 10.62 -4.24
CA ILE A 142 -3.22 11.07 -5.29
C ILE A 142 -3.43 12.56 -5.59
N GLU A 143 -4.68 13.02 -5.65
CA GLU A 143 -5.00 14.43 -5.84
C GLU A 143 -4.42 15.29 -4.71
N ALA A 144 -4.64 14.89 -3.46
CA ALA A 144 -4.09 15.57 -2.29
C ALA A 144 -2.55 15.51 -2.26
N TRP A 145 -1.95 14.39 -2.68
CA TRP A 145 -0.50 14.26 -2.80
C TRP A 145 0.05 15.28 -3.80
N ASP A 146 -0.53 15.38 -4.99
CA ASP A 146 -0.06 16.28 -6.04
C ASP A 146 -0.27 17.76 -5.65
N GLU A 147 -1.36 18.10 -4.96
CA GLU A 147 -1.59 19.43 -4.40
C GLU A 147 -0.52 19.83 -3.38
N LEU A 148 -0.14 18.90 -2.50
CA LEU A 148 0.87 19.14 -1.46
C LEU A 148 2.31 18.98 -1.95
N ASN A 149 2.53 18.40 -3.13
CA ASN A 149 3.84 18.15 -3.71
C ASN A 149 3.90 18.59 -5.18
N PRO A 150 3.71 19.89 -5.48
CA PRO A 150 3.64 20.39 -6.85
C PRO A 150 4.95 20.14 -7.60
N SER A 151 4.82 19.65 -8.83
CA SER A 151 5.94 19.43 -9.77
C SER A 151 6.73 20.74 -9.98
N GLY A 152 7.91 20.86 -9.38
CA GLY A 152 8.75 22.07 -9.49
C GLY A 152 9.18 22.71 -8.17
N ALA A 153 8.80 22.17 -7.01
CA ALA A 153 9.47 22.50 -5.75
C ALA A 153 10.93 22.00 -5.80
N SER A 154 11.82 22.85 -6.30
CA SER A 154 13.25 22.60 -6.42
C SER A 154 13.84 22.10 -5.10
N LYS A 155 14.61 21.02 -5.20
CA LYS A 155 15.55 20.54 -4.18
C LYS A 155 16.24 21.71 -3.48
N SER A 156 15.89 21.92 -2.21
CA SER A 156 16.75 22.65 -1.27
C SER A 156 16.94 21.78 -0.04
N SER A 157 17.87 20.84 -0.17
CA SER A 157 18.96 20.64 0.77
C SER A 157 19.69 19.37 0.37
N ASP A 158 20.83 19.54 -0.30
CA ASP A 158 21.96 18.66 -0.06
C ASP A 158 22.28 18.76 1.43
N LEU A 159 21.59 17.97 2.26
CA LEU A 159 22.13 17.60 3.55
C LEU A 159 23.26 16.62 3.24
N PRO A 160 24.53 16.93 3.58
CA PRO A 160 25.58 15.95 3.43
C PRO A 160 25.17 14.70 4.19
N ASN A 161 25.30 13.55 3.53
CA ASN A 161 25.21 12.26 4.20
C ASN A 161 26.21 12.25 5.37
N GLY A 162 25.71 12.26 6.61
CA GLY A 162 26.43 11.78 7.78
C GLY A 162 26.34 12.64 9.04
N ALA A 163 25.69 12.07 10.07
CA ALA A 163 26.14 12.11 11.47
C ALA A 163 25.56 10.90 12.22
#